data_AF-A0A962DUI3-F1
#
_entry.id   AF-A0A962DUI3-F1
#
_cell.length_a   1.000
_cell.length_b   1.000
_cell.length_c   1.000
_cell.angle_alpha   90.00
_cell.angle_beta   90.00
_cell.angle_gamma   90.00
#
_symmetry.space_group_name_H-M   'P 1'
#
loop_
_entity.id
_entity.type
_entity.pdbx_description
1 polymer ?
#
loop_
_entity_poly.entity_id
_entity_poly.type
_entity_poly.pdbx_seq_one_letter_code
_entity_poly.pdbx_strand_id
1 'polypeptide(L)'
;MRLTLPTCAMLCVLLSACAEDPAPQPATVQAQPDTTLPSPPAPDLGTSITSEKVETDSQEVELQARLSAAQSYLDSAIDSARQRYEASLRACQTLQAADRADCENSAVSSEEAEQRAARVEFDRRMSEGQ
;
A
#
# COMPACT_ATOMS: atom_id res chain seq x y z
N MET A 1 30.30 24.27 -38.22
CA MET A 1 30.16 25.07 -36.98
C MET A 1 29.16 24.40 -36.06
N ARG A 2 29.67 23.91 -34.92
CA ARG A 2 29.03 23.75 -33.60
C ARG A 2 27.68 23.03 -33.53
N LEU A 3 27.78 21.71 -33.31
CA LEU A 3 26.82 20.96 -32.52
C LEU A 3 26.70 21.64 -31.14
N THR A 4 25.54 22.19 -30.81
CA THR A 4 25.24 22.64 -29.45
C THR A 4 24.72 21.44 -28.66
N LEU A 5 25.65 20.75 -27.98
CA LEU A 5 25.46 19.84 -26.85
C LEU A 5 25.35 20.61 -25.51
N PRO A 6 24.24 21.30 -25.15
CA PRO A 6 24.07 21.60 -23.72
C PRO A 6 22.70 21.22 -23.15
N THR A 7 21.77 20.64 -23.92
CA THR A 7 20.43 20.29 -23.39
C THR A 7 20.36 18.90 -22.76
N CYS A 8 21.31 18.00 -23.02
CA CYS A 8 21.36 16.68 -22.39
C CYS A 8 21.85 16.71 -20.93
N ALA A 9 22.54 17.75 -20.49
CA ALA A 9 23.15 17.78 -19.15
C ALA A 9 22.19 18.16 -18.01
N MET A 10 21.02 18.75 -18.32
CA MET A 10 20.04 19.10 -17.28
C MET A 10 19.08 17.98 -16.90
N LEU A 11 18.88 16.98 -17.77
CA LEU A 11 17.93 15.89 -17.49
C LEU A 11 18.48 14.88 -16.48
N CYS A 12 19.80 14.70 -16.37
CA CYS A 12 20.41 13.71 -15.48
C CYS A 12 20.40 14.10 -13.99
N VAL A 13 20.20 15.38 -13.64
CA VAL A 13 20.25 15.83 -12.24
C VAL A 13 18.93 15.55 -11.49
N LEU A 14 17.82 15.35 -12.21
CA LEU A 14 16.51 15.05 -11.61
C LEU A 14 16.24 13.54 -11.41
N LEU A 15 17.13 12.66 -11.89
CA LEU A 15 17.05 11.19 -11.75
C LEU A 15 17.82 10.63 -10.54
N SER A 16 18.44 11.47 -9.71
CA SER A 16 19.28 11.04 -8.57
C SER A 16 18.59 11.12 -7.20
N ALA A 17 17.26 11.10 -7.13
CA ALA A 17 16.51 11.10 -5.86
C ALA A 17 15.95 9.71 -5.44
N CYS A 18 16.53 8.62 -5.97
CA CYS A 18 16.24 7.26 -5.53
C CYS A 18 17.56 6.53 -5.19
N ALA A 19 18.18 6.89 -4.08
CA ALA A 19 19.17 6.04 -3.42
C ALA A 19 19.41 6.55 -2.00
N GLU A 20 18.73 5.97 -1.02
CA GLU A 20 19.38 5.58 0.23
C GLU A 20 18.48 4.55 0.94
N ASP A 21 18.67 3.27 0.59
CA ASP A 21 18.34 2.17 1.49
C ASP A 21 19.59 1.89 2.32
N PRO A 22 19.48 1.92 3.65
CA PRO A 22 20.36 1.08 4.43
C PRO A 22 19.56 0.28 5.48
N ALA A 23 19.27 -0.97 5.16
CA ALA A 23 19.26 -2.05 6.15
C ALA A 23 20.42 -3.04 5.84
N PRO A 24 20.97 -3.82 6.80
CA PRO A 24 20.76 -3.87 8.24
C PRO A 24 22.09 -3.80 9.04
N GLN A 25 22.06 -3.43 10.32
CA GLN A 25 23.18 -3.73 11.24
C GLN A 25 22.80 -4.89 12.19
N PRO A 26 23.60 -5.97 12.24
CA PRO A 26 23.41 -7.05 13.21
C PRO A 26 24.05 -6.62 14.54
N ALA A 27 23.22 -6.24 15.51
CA ALA A 27 23.70 -6.07 16.88
C ALA A 27 23.69 -7.44 17.60
N THR A 28 24.83 -8.12 17.57
CA THR A 28 25.16 -9.19 18.52
C THR A 28 25.64 -8.56 19.83
N VAL A 29 24.89 -8.69 20.94
CA VAL A 29 25.44 -8.61 22.30
C VAL A 29 24.66 -9.54 23.25
N GLN A 30 25.33 -10.65 23.55
CA GLN A 30 25.47 -11.38 24.83
C GLN A 30 24.30 -11.84 25.72
N ALA A 31 24.57 -12.98 26.33
CA ALA A 31 23.74 -13.82 27.17
C ALA A 31 23.85 -13.50 28.69
N GLN A 32 22.70 -13.64 29.37
CA GLN A 32 22.47 -14.14 30.76
C GLN A 32 22.89 -13.26 31.97
N PRO A 33 22.29 -13.40 33.19
CA PRO A 33 21.67 -14.61 33.77
C PRO A 33 20.31 -14.47 34.52
N ASP A 34 19.76 -15.64 34.87
CA ASP A 34 18.68 -15.95 35.83
C ASP A 34 18.50 -14.95 36.98
N THR A 35 17.24 -14.67 37.37
CA THR A 35 16.80 -14.51 38.78
C THR A 35 15.25 -14.52 38.87
N THR A 36 14.74 -15.67 39.33
CA THR A 36 13.63 -15.82 40.32
C THR A 36 12.18 -15.51 39.91
N LEU A 37 11.42 -16.59 39.67
CA LEU A 37 9.97 -16.63 39.83
C LEU A 37 9.57 -16.47 41.31
N PRO A 38 8.54 -15.65 41.58
CA PRO A 38 7.54 -15.99 42.58
C PRO A 38 6.20 -16.32 41.90
N SER A 39 5.70 -17.55 42.08
CA SER A 39 4.24 -17.79 42.18
C SER A 39 3.78 -17.30 43.54
N PRO A 40 2.60 -16.64 43.72
CA PRO A 40 1.27 -17.31 43.68
C PRO A 40 0.12 -16.30 43.34
N PRO A 41 -1.19 -16.52 43.62
CA PRO A 41 -1.99 -17.71 43.94
C PRO A 41 -3.19 -17.96 42.97
N ALA A 42 -3.83 -19.13 43.11
CA ALA A 42 -5.21 -19.54 42.78
C ALA A 42 -5.92 -19.09 41.48
N PRO A 43 -6.55 -20.01 40.71
CA PRO A 43 -7.57 -19.63 39.73
C PRO A 43 -8.84 -19.19 40.49
N ASP A 44 -9.07 -17.88 40.56
CA ASP A 44 -10.35 -17.32 40.95
C ASP A 44 -11.36 -17.60 39.82
N LEU A 45 -12.19 -18.63 40.01
CA LEU A 45 -13.38 -18.89 39.20
C LEU A 45 -14.44 -17.83 39.57
N GLY A 46 -14.22 -16.60 39.11
CA GLY A 46 -15.08 -15.49 39.50
C GLY A 46 -14.81 -14.23 38.70
N THR A 47 -15.66 -13.97 37.70
CA THR A 47 -15.84 -12.65 37.07
C THR A 47 -14.90 -12.31 35.91
N SER A 48 -14.89 -13.14 34.86
CA SER A 48 -14.26 -12.80 33.57
C SER A 48 -15.25 -12.77 32.40
N ILE A 49 -16.49 -12.31 32.64
CA ILE A 49 -17.52 -12.24 31.58
C ILE A 49 -17.76 -10.78 31.13
N THR A 50 -17.36 -9.80 31.95
CA THR A 50 -17.50 -8.37 31.64
C THR A 50 -16.33 -7.79 30.85
N SER A 51 -15.09 -8.25 31.08
CA SER A 51 -13.92 -7.81 30.29
C SER A 51 -13.96 -8.33 28.86
N GLU A 52 -14.32 -9.61 28.69
CA GLU A 52 -14.33 -10.27 27.38
C GLU A 52 -15.35 -9.64 26.43
N LYS A 53 -16.50 -9.19 26.95
CA LYS A 53 -17.54 -8.52 26.16
C LYS A 53 -17.12 -7.12 25.70
N VAL A 54 -16.50 -6.31 26.57
CA VAL A 54 -16.06 -4.95 26.23
C VAL A 54 -14.88 -4.96 25.24
N GLU A 55 -13.99 -5.95 25.37
CA GLU A 55 -12.87 -6.12 24.46
C GLU A 55 -13.33 -6.61 23.07
N THR A 56 -14.30 -7.53 23.02
CA THR A 56 -14.91 -7.99 21.76
C THR A 56 -15.66 -6.85 21.04
N ASP A 57 -16.49 -6.09 21.75
CA ASP A 57 -17.22 -4.95 21.17
C ASP A 57 -16.25 -3.88 20.60
N SER A 58 -15.10 -3.67 21.27
CA SER A 58 -14.08 -2.71 20.80
C SER A 58 -13.35 -3.19 19.55
N GLN A 59 -13.02 -4.48 19.46
CA GLN A 59 -12.37 -5.09 18.29
C GLN A 59 -13.30 -5.11 17.07
N GLU A 60 -14.60 -5.36 17.28
CA GLU A 60 -15.60 -5.32 16.20
C GLU A 60 -15.77 -3.91 15.62
N VAL A 61 -15.83 -2.89 16.46
CA VAL A 61 -15.91 -1.48 16.02
C VAL A 61 -14.66 -1.08 15.22
N GLU A 62 -13.47 -1.47 15.68
CA GLU A 62 -12.22 -1.19 14.97
C GLU A 62 -12.14 -1.92 13.62
N LEU A 63 -12.55 -3.19 13.58
CA LEU A 63 -12.61 -3.97 12.34
C LEU A 63 -13.58 -3.34 11.33
N GLN A 64 -14.76 -2.93 11.78
CA GLN A 64 -15.76 -2.29 10.93
C GLN A 64 -15.27 -0.94 10.39
N ALA A 65 -14.60 -0.14 11.22
CA ALA A 65 -13.99 1.11 10.80
C ALA A 65 -12.91 0.88 9.73
N ARG A 66 -12.03 -0.11 9.93
CA ARG A 66 -10.99 -0.48 8.95
C ARG A 66 -11.59 -0.96 7.64
N LEU A 67 -12.58 -1.85 7.70
CA LEU A 67 -13.27 -2.38 6.52
C LEU A 67 -13.92 -1.25 5.71
N SER A 68 -14.66 -0.35 6.35
CA SER A 68 -15.30 0.78 5.66
C SER A 68 -14.28 1.74 5.03
N ALA A 69 -13.17 2.03 5.72
CA ALA A 69 -12.11 2.88 5.18
C ALA A 69 -11.38 2.21 4.00
N ALA A 70 -11.09 0.92 4.10
CA ALA A 70 -10.46 0.15 3.03
C ALA A 70 -11.38 0.05 1.80
N GLN A 71 -12.68 -0.20 1.99
CA GLN A 71 -13.67 -0.22 0.90
C GLN A 71 -13.77 1.14 0.21
N SER A 72 -13.87 2.22 0.98
CA SER A 72 -13.89 3.58 0.42
C SER A 72 -12.64 3.89 -0.39
N TYR A 73 -11.46 3.42 0.06
CA TYR A 73 -10.23 3.53 -0.71
C TYR A 73 -10.31 2.74 -2.02
N LEU A 74 -10.74 1.48 -1.98
CA LEU A 74 -10.84 0.62 -3.16
C LEU A 74 -11.75 1.24 -4.22
N ASP A 75 -12.94 1.68 -3.82
CA ASP A 75 -13.91 2.32 -4.72
C ASP A 75 -13.32 3.58 -5.35
N SER A 76 -12.75 4.46 -4.54
CA SER A 76 -12.12 5.70 -5.01
C SER A 76 -10.95 5.42 -5.98
N ALA A 77 -10.14 4.40 -5.72
CA ALA A 77 -9.03 4.01 -6.56
C ALA A 77 -9.51 3.46 -7.92
N ILE A 78 -10.55 2.61 -7.93
CA ILE A 78 -11.16 2.08 -9.15
C ILE A 78 -11.77 3.22 -9.98
N ASP A 79 -12.53 4.12 -9.36
CA ASP A 79 -13.12 5.27 -10.05
C ASP A 79 -12.04 6.17 -10.65
N SER A 80 -10.96 6.41 -9.92
CA SER A 80 -9.83 7.20 -10.41
C SER A 80 -9.11 6.53 -11.58
N ALA A 81 -8.93 5.21 -11.53
CA ALA A 81 -8.34 4.43 -12.62
C ALA A 81 -9.21 4.51 -13.88
N ARG A 82 -10.53 4.36 -13.73
CA ARG A 82 -11.50 4.51 -14.82
C ARG A 82 -11.46 5.92 -15.44
N GLN A 83 -11.40 6.96 -14.62
CA GLN A 83 -11.29 8.35 -15.11
C GLN A 83 -10.02 8.56 -15.96
N ARG A 84 -8.89 8.02 -15.51
CA ARG A 84 -7.62 8.06 -16.27
C ARG A 84 -7.71 7.25 -17.57
N TYR A 85 -8.36 6.09 -17.54
CA TYR A 85 -8.63 5.29 -18.73
C TYR A 85 -9.47 6.06 -19.75
N GLU A 86 -10.59 6.66 -19.34
CA GLU A 86 -11.46 7.47 -20.21
C GLU A 86 -10.73 8.70 -20.78
N ALA A 87 -9.85 9.34 -19.99
CA ALA A 87 -8.99 10.41 -20.47
C ALA A 87 -7.98 9.89 -21.51
N SER A 88 -7.39 8.71 -21.28
CA SER A 88 -6.44 8.07 -22.19
C SER A 88 -7.09 7.68 -23.51
N LEU A 89 -8.31 7.12 -23.50
CA LEU A 89 -9.06 6.82 -24.71
C LEU A 89 -9.31 8.08 -25.56
N ARG A 90 -9.70 9.20 -24.92
CA ARG A 90 -9.85 10.48 -25.62
C ARG A 90 -8.54 10.97 -26.22
N ALA A 91 -7.41 10.76 -25.55
CA ALA A 91 -6.09 11.08 -26.10
C ALA A 91 -5.75 10.17 -27.30
N CYS A 92 -6.01 8.86 -27.22
CA CYS A 92 -5.76 7.92 -28.32
C CYS A 92 -6.52 8.27 -29.60
N GLN A 93 -7.71 8.87 -29.48
CA GLN A 93 -8.49 9.33 -30.64
C GLN A 93 -7.79 10.41 -31.47
N THR A 94 -6.84 11.14 -30.88
CA THR A 94 -6.04 12.18 -31.59
C THR A 94 -4.93 11.59 -32.45
N LEU A 95 -4.62 10.30 -32.28
CA LEU A 95 -3.57 9.60 -33.01
C LEU A 95 -4.04 9.12 -34.39
N GLN A 96 -3.07 8.83 -35.25
CA GLN A 96 -3.31 8.16 -36.53
C GLN A 96 -3.88 6.75 -36.30
N ALA A 97 -4.60 6.24 -37.30
CA ALA A 97 -5.27 4.94 -37.21
C ALA A 97 -4.29 3.78 -36.91
N ALA A 98 -3.06 3.87 -37.40
CA ALA A 98 -2.03 2.85 -37.16
C ALA A 98 -1.61 2.75 -35.69
N ASP A 99 -1.52 3.88 -34.97
CA ASP A 99 -1.03 3.92 -33.58
C ASP A 99 -2.16 3.84 -32.54
N ARG A 100 -3.41 4.07 -32.99
CA ARG A 100 -4.57 4.14 -32.09
C ARG A 100 -4.84 2.83 -31.37
N ALA A 101 -4.77 1.70 -32.08
CA ALA A 101 -5.05 0.39 -31.50
C ALA A 101 -4.06 0.05 -30.37
N ASP A 102 -2.77 0.33 -30.58
CA ASP A 102 -1.74 0.11 -29.56
C ASP A 102 -1.91 1.04 -28.36
N CYS A 103 -2.29 2.30 -28.59
CA CYS A 103 -2.63 3.24 -27.54
C CYS A 103 -3.83 2.75 -26.69
N GLU A 104 -4.91 2.32 -27.32
CA GLU A 104 -6.11 1.82 -26.64
C GLU A 104 -5.80 0.56 -25.83
N ASN A 105 -5.05 -0.39 -26.39
CA ASN A 105 -4.61 -1.59 -25.69
C ASN A 105 -3.74 -1.26 -24.48
N SER A 106 -2.83 -0.28 -24.61
CA SER A 106 -2.02 0.18 -23.48
C SER A 106 -2.88 0.84 -22.40
N ALA A 107 -3.92 1.59 -22.78
CA ALA A 107 -4.84 2.22 -21.82
C ALA A 107 -5.63 1.17 -21.02
N VAL A 108 -6.13 0.13 -21.69
CA VAL A 108 -6.80 -1.02 -21.03
C VAL A 108 -5.85 -1.71 -20.06
N SER A 109 -4.64 -2.05 -20.52
CA SER A 109 -3.66 -2.74 -19.67
C SER A 109 -3.28 -1.92 -18.43
N SER A 110 -3.16 -0.59 -18.59
CA SER A 110 -2.90 0.33 -17.48
C SER A 110 -4.06 0.37 -16.49
N GLU A 111 -5.31 0.46 -16.95
CA GLU A 111 -6.49 0.43 -16.09
C GLU A 111 -6.54 -0.85 -15.26
N GLU A 112 -6.37 -2.01 -15.90
CA GLU A 112 -6.38 -3.30 -15.22
C GLU A 112 -5.24 -3.41 -14.20
N ALA A 113 -4.06 -2.88 -14.51
CA ALA A 113 -2.93 -2.86 -13.58
C ALA A 113 -3.23 -2.02 -12.33
N GLU A 114 -3.82 -0.84 -12.51
CA GLU A 114 -4.21 0.02 -11.40
C GLU A 114 -5.32 -0.61 -10.53
N GLN A 115 -6.31 -1.25 -11.15
CA GLN A 115 -7.36 -1.97 -10.40
C GLN A 115 -6.79 -3.15 -9.61
N ARG A 116 -5.80 -3.88 -10.15
CA ARG A 116 -5.09 -4.93 -9.40
C ARG A 116 -4.30 -4.33 -8.22
N ALA A 117 -3.60 -3.23 -8.43
CA ALA A 117 -2.86 -2.55 -7.37
C ALA A 117 -3.80 -2.06 -6.25
N ALA A 118 -4.97 -1.52 -6.59
CA ALA A 118 -5.98 -1.09 -5.62
C ALA A 118 -6.47 -2.25 -4.73
N ARG A 119 -6.65 -3.45 -5.31
CA ARG A 119 -7.02 -4.66 -4.55
C ARG A 119 -5.91 -5.13 -3.61
N VAL A 120 -4.66 -5.14 -4.09
CA VAL A 120 -3.50 -5.49 -3.24
C VAL A 120 -3.39 -4.52 -2.05
N GLU A 121 -3.61 -3.23 -2.28
CA GLU A 121 -3.58 -2.22 -1.21
C GLU A 121 -4.76 -2.36 -0.25
N PHE A 122 -5.95 -2.75 -0.73
CA PHE A 122 -7.07 -3.11 0.13
C PHE A 122 -6.70 -4.29 1.05
N ASP A 123 -6.17 -5.37 0.47
CA ASP A 123 -5.76 -6.56 1.23
C ASP A 123 -4.67 -6.22 2.26
N ARG A 124 -3.70 -5.38 1.86
CA ARG A 124 -2.66 -4.87 2.76
C ARG A 124 -3.29 -4.14 3.96
N ARG A 125 -4.20 -3.19 3.74
CA ARG A 125 -4.89 -2.44 4.79
C ARG A 125 -5.72 -3.32 5.73
N MET A 126 -6.27 -4.42 5.21
CA MET A 126 -7.00 -5.40 6.01
C MET A 126 -6.06 -6.31 6.83
N SER A 127 -4.82 -6.52 6.36
CA SER A 127 -3.84 -7.39 7.02
C SER A 127 -2.95 -6.70 8.07
N GLU A 128 -2.65 -5.40 7.92
CA GLU A 128 -1.73 -4.65 8.78
C GLU A 128 -2.32 -4.24 10.14
N GLY A 129 -3.58 -4.56 10.38
CA GLY A 129 -4.27 -4.30 11.63
C GLY A 129 -4.22 -5.45 12.65
N GLN A 130 -3.36 -6.45 12.44
CA GLN A 130 -3.20 -7.62 13.31
C GLN A 130 -1.96 -7.50 14.19
#